data_AF-A0A357AU54-F1
#
_entry.id   AF-A0A357AU54-F1
#
_cell.length_a   1.000
_cell.length_b   1.000
_cell.length_c   1.000
_cell.angle_alpha   90.00
_cell.angle_beta   90.00
_cell.angle_gamma   90.00
#
_symmetry.space_group_name_H-M   'P 1'
#
loop_
_entity.id
_entity.type
_entity.pdbx_description
1 polymer ?
#
loop_
_entity_poly.entity_id
_entity_poly.type
_entity_poly.pdbx_seq_one_letter_code
_entity_poly.pdbx_strand_id
1 'polypeptide(L)'
;MAAPSFVIPGTVRENCALLRKSFPEVGLLLFETQACLDYGPGDLPGPGEFPELRFHAHLPLDLPWDAGLERIAAILAALLAKVAHLKPWGWVLHPPPPQMDLAKLAQVFARLGVDPADVLLENTREQDLAGIWEQAARAGFSVCLDLGHLLAYDQKDALALPGLWPRTRLLHLNAPGPGGRHESLARLDDQDRATLAAMLARFTPGGVVLLEVFDPARLEESLNVLAQSAGRILEHP
;
A
#
# COMPACT_ATOMS: atom_id res chain seq x y z
N MET A 1 6.07 2.61 10.59
CA MET A 1 4.61 2.92 10.61
C MET A 1 4.38 4.11 9.70
N ALA A 2 3.30 4.08 8.92
CA ALA A 2 2.96 5.08 7.92
C ALA A 2 1.45 5.39 7.96
N ALA A 3 1.07 6.48 7.31
CA ALA A 3 -0.32 6.89 7.10
C ALA A 3 -0.55 7.31 5.63
N PRO A 4 -1.77 7.20 5.10
CA PRO A 4 -2.06 7.59 3.73
C PRO A 4 -2.03 9.11 3.57
N SER A 5 -1.69 9.61 2.38
CA SER A 5 -1.69 11.04 2.08
C SER A 5 -3.09 11.64 1.85
N PHE A 6 -4.12 11.05 2.46
CA PHE A 6 -5.53 11.43 2.31
C PHE A 6 -6.35 11.14 3.58
N VAL A 7 -5.81 11.49 4.74
CA VAL A 7 -6.48 11.37 6.04
C VAL A 7 -7.46 12.53 6.24
N ILE A 8 -7.14 13.71 5.70
CA ILE A 8 -8.04 14.86 5.65
C ILE A 8 -8.34 15.25 4.19
N PRO A 9 -9.51 15.86 3.92
CA PRO A 9 -9.77 16.50 2.65
C PRO A 9 -8.71 17.56 2.35
N GLY A 10 -8.11 17.49 1.18
CA GLY A 10 -7.07 18.42 0.76
C GLY A 10 -6.04 17.76 -0.16
N THR A 11 -4.93 18.46 -0.33
CA THR A 11 -3.79 18.01 -1.14
C THR A 11 -2.93 16.99 -0.40
N VAL A 12 -2.07 16.27 -1.16
CA VAL A 12 -1.04 15.40 -0.59
C VAL A 12 -0.09 16.22 0.30
N ARG A 13 0.25 17.45 -0.12
CA ARG A 13 1.11 18.37 0.65
C ARG A 13 0.51 18.73 2.01
N GLU A 14 -0.78 19.08 2.06
CA GLU A 14 -1.48 19.42 3.30
C GLU A 14 -1.53 18.21 4.25
N ASN A 15 -1.80 17.02 3.73
CA ASN A 15 -1.75 15.78 4.50
C ASN A 15 -0.34 15.51 5.04
N CYS A 16 0.72 15.70 4.24
CA CYS A 16 2.10 15.54 4.72
C CYS A 16 2.44 16.52 5.86
N ALA A 17 2.00 17.78 5.75
CA ALA A 17 2.20 18.79 6.80
C ALA A 17 1.51 18.43 8.12
N LEU A 18 0.36 17.75 8.05
CA LEU A 18 -0.34 17.20 9.22
C LEU A 18 0.41 15.98 9.79
N LEU A 19 0.72 15.01 8.93
CA LEU A 19 1.18 13.67 9.33
C LEU A 19 2.64 13.62 9.81
N ARG A 20 3.50 14.52 9.34
CA ARG A 20 4.93 14.60 9.73
C ARG A 20 5.20 14.67 11.24
N LYS A 21 4.19 15.07 12.02
CA LYS A 21 4.29 15.17 13.49
C LYS A 21 4.24 13.82 14.20
N SER A 22 3.63 12.81 13.56
CA SER A 22 3.31 11.53 14.21
C SER A 22 3.79 10.32 13.42
N PHE A 23 4.03 10.48 12.12
CA PHE A 23 4.45 9.39 11.23
C PHE A 23 5.80 9.69 10.59
N PRO A 24 6.75 8.74 10.61
CA PRO A 24 8.03 8.86 9.90
C PRO A 24 7.89 8.64 8.38
N GLU A 25 6.72 8.21 7.91
CA GLU A 25 6.48 7.85 6.52
C GLU A 25 5.03 8.13 6.11
N VAL A 26 4.85 8.56 4.86
CA VAL A 26 3.54 8.78 4.24
C VAL A 26 3.41 7.93 2.97
N GLY A 27 2.30 7.21 2.84
CA GLY A 27 1.92 6.55 1.60
C GLY A 27 1.25 7.54 0.65
N LEU A 28 1.89 7.86 -0.47
CA LEU A 28 1.36 8.77 -1.48
C LEU A 28 0.25 8.05 -2.24
N LEU A 29 -1.00 8.44 -2.02
CA LEU A 29 -2.15 7.87 -2.71
C LEU A 29 -2.40 8.60 -4.02
N LEU A 30 -1.96 7.98 -5.12
CA LEU A 30 -2.35 8.39 -6.44
C LEU A 30 -3.66 7.67 -6.76
N PHE A 31 -4.82 8.26 -6.48
CA PHE A 31 -6.11 7.56 -6.60
C PHE A 31 -6.53 7.31 -8.06
N GLU A 32 -6.70 8.38 -8.82
CA GLU A 32 -7.19 8.36 -10.20
C GLU A 32 -6.11 8.86 -11.14
N THR A 33 -5.89 8.13 -12.24
CA THR A 33 -4.78 8.32 -13.15
C THR A 33 -4.75 9.75 -13.70
N GLN A 34 -5.88 10.22 -14.23
CA GLN A 34 -5.94 11.54 -14.86
C GLN A 34 -5.77 12.67 -13.83
N ALA A 35 -6.45 12.58 -12.68
CA ALA A 35 -6.34 13.56 -11.60
C ALA A 35 -4.89 13.70 -11.10
N CYS A 36 -4.17 12.58 -10.97
CA CYS A 36 -2.77 12.58 -10.53
C CYS A 36 -1.82 13.16 -11.60
N LEU A 37 -2.09 12.91 -12.88
CA LEU A 37 -1.34 13.53 -13.98
C LEU A 37 -1.56 15.04 -14.04
N ASP A 38 -2.73 15.51 -13.60
CA ASP A 38 -3.10 16.92 -13.57
C ASP A 38 -2.62 17.66 -12.31
N TYR A 39 -1.95 16.98 -11.36
CA TYR A 39 -1.33 17.62 -10.20
C TYR A 39 -0.45 18.82 -10.59
N GLY A 40 -0.73 19.95 -9.97
CA GLY A 40 -0.03 21.21 -10.11
C GLY A 40 0.97 21.52 -8.98
N PRO A 41 1.60 22.71 -9.01
CA PRO A 41 2.72 23.08 -8.12
C PRO A 41 2.43 23.13 -6.60
N GLY A 42 1.20 22.87 -6.16
CA GLY A 42 0.81 22.89 -4.74
C GLY A 42 0.26 21.55 -4.22
N ASP A 43 0.01 20.59 -5.10
CA ASP A 43 -0.66 19.33 -4.73
C ASP A 43 0.29 18.38 -4.00
N LEU A 44 1.56 18.38 -4.40
CA LEU A 44 2.62 17.57 -3.82
C LEU A 44 3.58 18.42 -2.98
N PRO A 45 4.25 17.84 -1.96
CA PRO A 45 5.37 18.50 -1.31
C PRO A 45 6.47 18.89 -2.29
N GLY A 46 7.06 20.07 -2.08
CA GLY A 46 8.24 20.51 -2.80
C GLY A 46 9.48 19.68 -2.43
N PRO A 47 10.55 19.71 -3.27
CA PRO A 47 11.81 19.05 -2.94
C PRO A 47 12.36 19.51 -1.59
N GLY A 48 12.49 18.58 -0.65
CA GLY A 48 13.03 18.83 0.69
C GLY A 48 12.10 19.60 1.64
N GLU A 49 10.81 19.77 1.33
CA GLU A 49 9.86 20.47 2.21
C GLU A 49 9.63 19.71 3.54
N PHE A 50 9.60 18.37 3.48
CA PHE A 50 9.44 17.48 4.64
C PHE A 50 10.58 16.44 4.65
N PRO A 51 11.83 16.84 4.96
CA PRO A 51 13.01 15.98 4.83
C PRO A 51 13.03 14.80 5.80
N GLU A 52 12.23 14.84 6.87
CA GLU A 52 12.08 13.74 7.82
C GLU A 52 11.15 12.62 7.32
N LEU A 53 10.31 12.89 6.32
CA LEU A 53 9.35 11.93 5.79
C LEU A 53 10.02 11.02 4.77
N ARG A 54 9.79 9.72 4.94
CA ARG A 54 9.94 8.74 3.86
C ARG A 54 8.62 8.61 3.09
N PHE A 55 8.71 8.06 1.89
CA PHE A 55 7.55 7.86 1.03
C PHE A 55 7.56 6.48 0.37
N HIS A 56 6.38 5.90 0.23
CA HIS A 56 6.05 4.95 -0.84
C HIS A 56 4.86 5.53 -1.61
N ALA A 57 4.55 4.98 -2.78
CA ALA A 57 3.41 5.43 -3.57
C ALA A 57 2.46 4.28 -3.85
N HIS A 58 1.17 4.54 -3.71
CA HIS A 58 0.12 3.70 -4.24
C HIS A 58 -0.22 4.18 -5.63
N LEU A 59 -0.08 3.31 -6.64
CA LEU A 59 -0.42 3.62 -8.02
C LEU A 59 -1.94 3.66 -8.21
N PRO A 60 -2.43 4.37 -9.24
CA PRO A 60 -3.87 4.52 -9.49
C PRO A 60 -4.65 3.23 -9.61
N LEU A 61 -5.88 3.28 -9.11
CA LEU A 61 -6.82 2.16 -9.12
C LEU A 61 -7.45 1.94 -10.51
N ASP A 62 -7.41 2.97 -11.34
CA ASP A 62 -8.11 3.08 -12.64
C ASP A 62 -7.16 2.98 -13.84
N LEU A 63 -6.00 2.33 -13.68
CA LEU A 63 -5.08 2.11 -14.80
C LEU A 63 -5.80 1.39 -15.96
N PRO A 64 -5.76 1.92 -17.20
CA PRO A 64 -6.53 1.40 -18.33
C PRO A 64 -5.85 0.19 -18.96
N TRP A 65 -5.90 -0.96 -18.27
CA TRP A 65 -5.19 -2.18 -18.66
C TRP A 65 -5.58 -2.71 -20.05
N ASP A 66 -6.80 -2.43 -20.50
CA ASP A 66 -7.33 -2.77 -21.81
C ASP A 66 -6.66 -1.99 -22.96
N ALA A 67 -6.05 -0.84 -22.67
CA ALA A 67 -5.27 -0.07 -23.65
C ALA A 67 -3.90 -0.68 -23.96
N GLY A 68 -3.52 -1.76 -23.26
CA GLY A 68 -2.30 -2.52 -23.51
C GLY A 68 -1.04 -1.95 -22.84
N LEU A 69 0.00 -2.79 -22.76
CA LEU A 69 1.23 -2.50 -22.00
C LEU A 69 1.98 -1.27 -22.45
N GLU A 70 1.95 -0.91 -23.74
CA GLU A 70 2.61 0.29 -24.24
C GLU A 70 1.98 1.56 -23.67
N ARG A 71 0.64 1.63 -23.67
CA ARG A 71 -0.08 2.76 -23.07
C ARG A 71 0.13 2.82 -21.56
N ILE A 72 0.07 1.67 -20.89
CA ILE A 72 0.35 1.58 -19.45
C ILE A 72 1.76 2.05 -19.13
N ALA A 73 2.77 1.65 -19.91
CA ALA A 73 4.15 2.08 -19.70
C ALA A 73 4.29 3.61 -19.80
N ALA A 74 3.63 4.26 -20.75
CA ALA A 74 3.64 5.72 -20.88
C ALA A 74 2.96 6.42 -19.69
N ILE A 75 1.83 5.88 -19.21
CA ILE A 75 1.13 6.41 -18.04
C ILE A 75 1.98 6.26 -16.78
N LEU A 76 2.54 5.06 -16.54
CA LEU A 76 3.42 4.80 -15.41
C LEU A 76 4.65 5.73 -15.44
N ALA A 77 5.28 5.92 -16.60
CA ALA A 77 6.40 6.83 -16.73
C ALA A 77 6.05 8.26 -16.28
N ALA A 78 4.88 8.76 -16.67
CA ALA A 78 4.41 10.09 -16.29
C ALA A 78 4.06 10.19 -14.80
N LEU A 79 3.40 9.18 -14.22
CA LEU A 79 3.09 9.14 -12.79
C LEU A 79 4.35 9.04 -11.92
N LEU A 80 5.28 8.16 -12.27
CA LEU A 80 6.56 8.02 -11.57
C LEU A 80 7.34 9.35 -11.59
N ALA A 81 7.37 10.03 -12.74
CA ALA A 81 8.02 11.33 -12.86
C ALA A 81 7.39 12.41 -11.97
N LYS A 82 6.06 12.40 -11.75
CA LYS A 82 5.37 13.37 -10.88
C LYS A 82 5.84 13.35 -9.43
N VAL A 83 6.21 12.17 -8.93
CA VAL A 83 6.59 11.97 -7.51
C VAL A 83 8.06 11.61 -7.33
N ALA A 84 8.85 11.56 -8.40
CA ALA A 84 10.25 11.12 -8.37
C ALA A 84 11.12 11.93 -7.38
N HIS A 85 10.86 13.23 -7.23
CA HIS A 85 11.61 14.10 -6.30
C HIS A 85 11.37 13.76 -4.83
N LEU A 86 10.27 13.08 -4.51
CA LEU A 86 9.96 12.56 -3.17
C LEU A 86 10.65 11.22 -2.89
N LYS A 87 11.27 10.62 -3.91
CA LYS A 87 12.02 9.35 -3.84
C LYS A 87 11.24 8.21 -3.14
N PRO A 88 10.06 7.80 -3.66
CA PRO A 88 9.35 6.66 -3.11
C PRO A 88 10.24 5.41 -3.11
N TRP A 89 10.30 4.69 -1.99
CA TRP A 89 11.08 3.45 -1.91
C TRP A 89 10.35 2.25 -2.51
N GLY A 90 9.02 2.34 -2.68
CA GLY A 90 8.19 1.27 -3.19
C GLY A 90 6.90 1.78 -3.82
N TRP A 91 6.30 0.92 -4.65
CA TRP A 91 5.15 1.21 -5.50
C TRP A 91 4.08 0.14 -5.29
N VAL A 92 3.02 0.46 -4.55
CA VAL A 92 1.86 -0.42 -4.39
C VAL A 92 1.06 -0.42 -5.68
N LEU A 93 0.73 -1.60 -6.17
CA LEU A 93 0.02 -1.81 -7.41
C LEU A 93 -1.09 -2.84 -7.19
N HIS A 94 -2.33 -2.44 -7.45
CA HIS A 94 -3.41 -3.40 -7.64
C HIS A 94 -3.04 -4.33 -8.81
N PRO A 95 -3.06 -5.66 -8.62
CA PRO A 95 -2.64 -6.57 -9.66
C PRO A 95 -3.42 -6.34 -10.97
N PRO A 96 -2.75 -6.42 -12.12
CA PRO A 96 -3.45 -6.29 -13.39
C PRO A 96 -4.41 -7.46 -13.61
N PRO A 97 -5.35 -7.34 -14.57
CA PRO A 97 -6.21 -8.44 -14.97
C PRO A 97 -5.43 -9.72 -15.31
N PRO A 98 -6.00 -10.93 -15.08
CA PRO A 98 -5.29 -12.21 -15.25
C PRO A 98 -4.61 -12.43 -16.60
N GLN A 99 -5.13 -11.83 -17.67
CA GLN A 99 -4.57 -11.91 -19.02
C GLN A 99 -3.24 -11.13 -19.19
N MET A 100 -2.87 -10.29 -18.22
CA MET A 100 -1.65 -9.51 -18.28
C MET A 100 -0.43 -10.35 -17.90
N ASP A 101 0.59 -10.32 -18.75
CA ASP A 101 1.85 -11.01 -18.47
C ASP A 101 2.70 -10.22 -17.46
N LEU A 102 2.74 -10.70 -16.21
CA LEU A 102 3.50 -10.08 -15.13
C LEU A 102 5.00 -10.01 -15.41
N ALA A 103 5.57 -10.93 -16.19
CA ALA A 103 6.99 -10.85 -16.55
C ALA A 103 7.25 -9.68 -17.51
N LYS A 104 6.34 -9.42 -18.45
CA LYS A 104 6.42 -8.24 -19.32
C LYS A 104 6.17 -6.94 -18.55
N LEU A 105 5.25 -6.96 -17.59
CA LEU A 105 5.02 -5.80 -16.70
C LEU A 105 6.26 -5.49 -15.86
N ALA A 106 6.94 -6.51 -15.30
CA ALA A 106 8.21 -6.33 -14.61
C ALA A 106 9.28 -5.70 -15.52
N GLN A 107 9.36 -6.10 -16.80
CA GLN A 107 10.24 -5.47 -17.79
C GLN A 107 9.84 -4.01 -18.10
N VAL A 108 8.57 -3.65 -18.00
CA VAL A 108 8.13 -2.24 -18.10
C VAL A 108 8.73 -1.45 -16.94
N PHE A 109 8.51 -1.87 -15.69
CA PHE A 109 9.06 -1.19 -14.52
C PHE A 109 10.59 -1.07 -14.55
N ALA A 110 11.29 -2.16 -14.91
CA ALA A 110 12.75 -2.15 -15.03
C ALA A 110 13.25 -1.12 -16.06
N ARG A 111 12.55 -0.96 -17.20
CA ARG A 111 12.88 0.06 -18.21
C ARG A 111 12.61 1.49 -17.73
N LEU A 112 11.69 1.67 -16.79
CA LEU A 112 11.41 2.94 -16.13
C LEU A 112 12.36 3.21 -14.95
N GLY A 113 13.34 2.32 -14.69
CA GLY A 113 14.30 2.47 -13.61
C GLY A 113 13.78 2.03 -12.24
N VAL A 114 12.68 1.28 -12.19
CA VAL A 114 12.14 0.69 -10.96
C VAL A 114 12.46 -0.80 -10.92
N ASP A 115 13.13 -1.24 -9.86
CA ASP A 115 13.34 -2.67 -9.63
C ASP A 115 11.97 -3.34 -9.40
N PRO A 116 11.61 -4.43 -10.11
CA PRO A 116 10.39 -5.17 -9.83
C PRO A 116 10.20 -5.55 -8.35
N ALA A 117 11.30 -5.73 -7.59
CA ALA A 117 11.23 -5.98 -6.15
C ALA A 117 10.72 -4.78 -5.33
N ASP A 118 10.76 -3.57 -5.88
CA ASP A 118 10.19 -2.35 -5.31
C ASP A 118 8.73 -2.12 -5.74
N VAL A 119 8.16 -3.00 -6.56
CA VAL A 119 6.72 -2.98 -6.89
C VAL A 119 6.02 -4.04 -6.05
N LEU A 120 5.03 -3.60 -5.26
CA LEU A 120 4.33 -4.37 -4.26
C LEU A 120 2.92 -4.66 -4.76
N LEU A 121 2.65 -5.91 -5.10
CA LEU A 121 1.30 -6.33 -5.49
C LEU A 121 0.42 -6.47 -4.24
N GLU A 122 -0.74 -5.83 -4.28
CA GLU A 122 -1.73 -5.86 -3.20
C GLU A 122 -2.79 -6.94 -3.42
N ASN A 123 -3.27 -7.60 -2.36
CA ASN A 123 -4.48 -8.42 -2.47
C ASN A 123 -5.71 -7.52 -2.55
N THR A 124 -6.54 -7.70 -3.57
CA THR A 124 -7.75 -6.89 -3.78
C THR A 124 -8.95 -7.80 -4.04
N ARG A 125 -10.15 -7.20 -4.15
CA ARG A 125 -11.36 -7.94 -4.53
C ARG A 125 -11.23 -8.60 -5.90
N GLU A 126 -10.67 -7.86 -6.85
CA GLU A 126 -10.57 -8.23 -8.26
C GLU A 126 -9.48 -9.29 -8.48
N GLN A 127 -8.44 -9.28 -7.65
CA GLN A 127 -7.36 -10.26 -7.73
C GLN A 127 -6.90 -10.72 -6.35
N ASP A 128 -7.18 -11.99 -6.06
CA ASP A 128 -6.52 -12.72 -4.99
C ASP A 128 -5.07 -13.03 -5.40
N LEU A 129 -4.12 -12.71 -4.53
CA LEU A 129 -2.70 -13.04 -4.74
C LEU A 129 -2.49 -14.54 -4.99
N ALA A 130 -3.30 -15.42 -4.38
CA ALA A 130 -3.19 -16.86 -4.59
C ALA A 130 -3.31 -17.27 -6.07
N GLY A 131 -4.13 -16.55 -6.84
CA GLY A 131 -4.33 -16.80 -8.27
C GLY A 131 -3.15 -16.41 -9.16
N ILE A 132 -2.29 -15.50 -8.70
CA ILE A 132 -1.18 -14.95 -9.49
C ILE A 132 0.20 -15.17 -8.88
N TRP A 133 0.27 -15.79 -7.69
CA TRP A 133 1.44 -15.78 -6.84
C TRP A 133 2.71 -16.33 -7.50
N GLU A 134 2.59 -17.48 -8.18
CA GLU A 134 3.74 -18.11 -8.82
C GLU A 134 4.35 -17.20 -9.89
N GLN A 135 3.51 -16.55 -10.70
CA GLN A 135 3.95 -15.65 -11.75
C GLN A 135 4.53 -14.35 -11.15
N ALA A 136 3.88 -13.79 -10.13
CA ALA A 136 4.33 -12.60 -9.43
C ALA A 136 5.71 -12.79 -8.79
N ALA A 137 5.89 -13.89 -8.03
CA ALA A 137 7.15 -14.22 -7.37
C ALA A 137 8.28 -14.48 -8.37
N ARG A 138 8.00 -15.14 -9.50
CA ARG A 138 8.95 -15.34 -10.59
C ARG A 138 9.34 -14.04 -11.30
N ALA A 139 8.37 -13.13 -11.49
CA ALA A 139 8.61 -11.83 -12.10
C ALA A 139 9.39 -10.87 -11.18
N GLY A 140 9.60 -11.25 -9.91
CA GLY A 140 10.40 -10.50 -8.94
C GLY A 140 9.61 -9.54 -8.07
N PHE A 141 8.28 -9.50 -8.20
CA PHE A 141 7.43 -8.61 -7.41
C PHE A 141 7.49 -8.91 -5.90
N SER A 142 7.34 -7.84 -5.13
CA SER A 142 7.09 -7.89 -3.69
C SER A 142 5.59 -7.80 -3.40
N VAL A 143 5.22 -7.81 -2.12
CA VAL A 143 3.82 -7.84 -1.69
C VAL A 143 3.50 -6.70 -0.74
N CYS A 144 2.35 -6.06 -0.98
CA CYS A 144 1.58 -5.36 0.03
C CYS A 144 0.46 -6.30 0.49
N LEU A 145 0.37 -6.64 1.77
CA LEU A 145 -0.78 -7.40 2.28
C LEU A 145 -1.75 -6.45 2.98
N ASP A 146 -2.97 -6.36 2.46
CA ASP A 146 -4.05 -5.61 3.08
C ASP A 146 -4.94 -6.52 3.93
N LEU A 147 -4.97 -6.22 5.23
CA LEU A 147 -5.81 -6.94 6.19
C LEU A 147 -7.30 -6.77 5.90
N GLY A 148 -7.76 -5.56 5.59
CA GLY A 148 -9.17 -5.27 5.34
C GLY A 148 -9.74 -6.10 4.19
N HIS A 149 -9.01 -6.17 3.08
CA HIS A 149 -9.32 -6.98 1.91
C HIS A 149 -9.29 -8.48 2.22
N LEU A 150 -8.29 -8.97 2.96
CA LEU A 150 -8.23 -10.38 3.39
C LEU A 150 -9.49 -10.78 4.15
N LEU A 151 -9.94 -9.91 5.06
CA LEU A 151 -11.14 -10.14 5.88
C LEU A 151 -12.43 -9.98 5.08
N ALA A 152 -12.54 -8.94 4.26
CA ALA A 152 -13.75 -8.64 3.48
C ALA A 152 -14.03 -9.67 2.38
N TYR A 153 -12.98 -10.25 1.80
CA TYR A 153 -13.08 -11.12 0.63
C TYR A 153 -12.75 -12.60 0.91
N ASP A 154 -12.58 -12.96 2.19
CA ASP A 154 -12.24 -14.31 2.65
C ASP A 154 -10.98 -14.89 1.97
N GLN A 155 -9.96 -14.04 1.80
CA GLN A 155 -8.70 -14.38 1.09
C GLN A 155 -7.60 -14.86 2.05
N LYS A 156 -7.96 -15.36 3.24
CA LYS A 156 -6.99 -15.74 4.31
C LYS A 156 -6.01 -16.83 3.86
N ASP A 157 -6.38 -17.64 2.86
CA ASP A 157 -5.51 -18.66 2.26
C ASP A 157 -4.23 -18.07 1.65
N ALA A 158 -4.26 -16.80 1.22
CA ALA A 158 -3.08 -16.10 0.72
C ALA A 158 -1.94 -16.09 1.77
N LEU A 159 -2.24 -16.07 3.07
CA LEU A 159 -1.25 -16.04 4.15
C LEU A 159 -0.37 -17.30 4.22
N ALA A 160 -0.84 -18.41 3.62
CA ALA A 160 -0.13 -19.69 3.55
C ALA A 160 0.72 -19.86 2.28
N LEU A 161 0.72 -18.88 1.37
CA LEU A 161 1.45 -18.98 0.11
C LEU A 161 2.97 -19.18 0.33
N PRO A 162 3.60 -20.15 -0.35
CA PRO A 162 5.02 -20.43 -0.19
C PRO A 162 5.89 -19.21 -0.54
N GLY A 163 6.73 -18.77 0.39
CA GLY A 163 7.65 -17.65 0.16
C GLY A 163 7.00 -16.26 0.17
N LEU A 164 5.73 -16.14 0.59
CA LEU A 164 5.02 -14.86 0.69
C LEU A 164 5.73 -13.88 1.64
N TRP A 165 5.91 -14.30 2.90
CA TRP A 165 6.38 -13.42 3.99
C TRP A 165 7.75 -12.78 3.76
N PRO A 166 8.77 -13.48 3.21
CA PRO A 166 10.02 -12.85 2.81
C PRO A 166 9.87 -11.75 1.73
N ARG A 167 8.76 -11.75 0.98
CA ARG A 167 8.44 -10.76 -0.07
C ARG A 167 7.41 -9.72 0.38
N THR A 168 6.74 -9.92 1.51
CA THR A 168 5.85 -8.93 2.11
C THR A 168 6.68 -7.80 2.70
N ARG A 169 6.61 -6.61 2.08
CA ARG A 169 7.38 -5.43 2.48
C ARG A 169 6.51 -4.32 3.08
N LEU A 170 5.20 -4.38 2.84
CA LEU A 170 4.20 -3.46 3.34
C LEU A 170 2.99 -4.24 3.84
N LEU A 171 2.45 -3.83 4.99
CA LEU A 171 1.11 -4.20 5.42
C LEU A 171 0.22 -2.96 5.36
N HIS A 172 -0.94 -3.08 4.72
CA HIS A 172 -2.04 -2.15 4.92
C HIS A 172 -2.95 -2.70 6.02
N LEU A 173 -3.24 -1.86 7.01
CA LEU A 173 -4.06 -2.24 8.15
C LEU A 173 -5.27 -1.31 8.23
N ASN A 174 -6.44 -1.91 8.10
CA ASN A 174 -7.74 -1.32 8.36
C ASN A 174 -8.69 -2.45 8.81
N ALA A 175 -9.83 -2.09 9.39
CA ALA A 175 -10.94 -3.02 9.54
C ALA A 175 -11.90 -2.86 8.35
N PRO A 176 -12.47 -3.96 7.82
CA PRO A 176 -13.41 -3.85 6.71
C PRO A 176 -14.71 -3.17 7.16
N GLY A 177 -15.18 -2.23 6.35
CA GLY A 177 -16.43 -1.50 6.55
C GLY A 177 -17.42 -1.69 5.41
N PRO A 178 -18.70 -1.31 5.60
CA PRO A 178 -19.72 -1.51 4.60
C PRO A 178 -19.43 -0.66 3.35
N GLY A 179 -19.63 -1.26 2.17
CA GLY A 179 -19.32 -0.63 0.89
C GLY A 179 -17.82 -0.54 0.58
N GLY A 180 -16.97 -1.35 1.21
CA GLY A 180 -15.53 -1.32 1.00
C GLY A 180 -14.83 -0.17 1.73
N ARG A 181 -15.49 0.43 2.73
CA ARG A 181 -14.85 1.48 3.54
C ARG A 181 -13.76 0.89 4.42
N HIS A 182 -12.68 1.65 4.59
CA HIS A 182 -11.63 1.33 5.55
C HIS A 182 -11.99 1.94 6.91
N GLU A 183 -12.31 1.09 7.87
CA GLU A 183 -12.70 1.46 9.22
C GLU A 183 -11.54 1.28 10.21
N SER A 184 -11.70 1.84 11.40
CA SER A 184 -10.74 1.75 12.50
C SER A 184 -10.46 0.31 12.93
N LEU A 185 -9.21 -0.02 13.27
CA LEU A 185 -8.83 -1.32 13.86
C LEU A 185 -9.58 -1.62 15.18
N ALA A 186 -10.17 -0.60 15.81
CA ALA A 186 -11.05 -0.78 16.96
C ALA A 186 -12.35 -1.54 16.62
N ARG A 187 -12.68 -1.70 15.33
CA ARG A 187 -13.85 -2.45 14.84
C ARG A 187 -13.57 -3.94 14.60
N LEU A 188 -12.31 -4.37 14.61
CA LEU A 188 -11.97 -5.79 14.50
C LEU A 188 -12.56 -6.57 15.68
N ASP A 189 -13.22 -7.69 15.40
CA ASP A 189 -13.63 -8.66 16.40
C ASP A 189 -12.44 -9.51 16.88
N ASP A 190 -12.69 -10.47 17.78
CA ASP A 190 -11.62 -11.29 18.35
C ASP A 190 -10.91 -12.18 17.31
N GLN A 191 -11.64 -12.70 16.32
CA GLN A 191 -11.08 -13.54 15.27
C GLN A 191 -10.23 -12.71 14.29
N ASP A 192 -10.68 -11.52 13.97
CA ASP A 192 -9.96 -10.59 13.10
C ASP A 192 -8.73 -10.01 13.79
N ARG A 193 -8.79 -9.77 15.11
CA ARG A 193 -7.62 -9.41 15.92
C ARG A 193 -6.59 -10.54 15.96
N ALA A 194 -7.02 -11.79 16.05
CA ALA A 194 -6.11 -12.93 15.98
C ALA A 194 -5.42 -13.01 14.60
N THR A 195 -6.15 -12.69 13.53
CA THR A 195 -5.58 -12.61 12.17
C THR A 195 -4.54 -11.50 12.07
N LEU A 196 -4.84 -10.28 12.55
CA LEU A 196 -3.89 -9.17 12.63
C LEU A 196 -2.63 -9.56 13.41
N ALA A 197 -2.78 -10.17 14.59
CA ALA A 197 -1.66 -10.60 15.41
C ALA A 197 -0.78 -11.63 14.70
N ALA A 198 -1.39 -12.60 14.00
CA ALA A 198 -0.68 -13.60 13.22
C ALA A 198 0.09 -12.97 12.03
N MET A 199 -0.49 -11.96 11.37
CA MET A 199 0.19 -11.22 10.32
C MET A 199 1.40 -10.45 10.86
N LEU A 200 1.22 -9.70 11.95
CA LEU A 200 2.29 -8.92 12.59
C LEU A 200 3.43 -9.82 13.09
N ALA A 201 3.13 -11.00 13.63
CA ALA A 201 4.14 -11.94 14.11
C ALA A 201 5.01 -12.55 13.00
N ARG A 202 4.47 -12.65 11.77
CA ARG A 202 5.18 -13.19 10.59
C ARG A 202 5.84 -12.12 9.74
N PHE A 203 5.45 -10.86 9.93
CA PHE A 203 5.92 -9.76 9.12
C PHE A 203 7.39 -9.45 9.39
N THR A 204 8.15 -9.27 8.32
CA THR A 204 9.60 -9.13 8.39
C THR A 204 9.99 -7.87 9.18
N PRO A 205 10.93 -7.98 10.14
CA PRO A 205 11.48 -6.80 10.82
C PRO A 205 12.01 -5.76 9.82
N GLY A 206 11.60 -4.50 10.01
CA GLY A 206 11.97 -3.40 9.11
C GLY A 206 11.02 -3.16 7.93
N GLY A 207 9.98 -3.99 7.76
CA GLY A 207 8.88 -3.71 6.85
C GLY A 207 8.03 -2.51 7.31
N VAL A 208 7.24 -1.96 6.39
CA VAL A 208 6.35 -0.82 6.69
C VAL A 208 4.96 -1.32 7.01
N VAL A 209 4.32 -0.70 8.01
CA VAL A 209 2.91 -0.88 8.32
C VAL A 209 2.23 0.46 8.07
N LEU A 210 1.29 0.51 7.13
CA LEU A 210 0.45 1.67 6.85
C LEU A 210 -0.94 1.45 7.45
N LEU A 211 -1.40 2.39 8.28
CA LEU A 211 -2.78 2.42 8.75
C LEU A 211 -3.65 3.02 7.65
N GLU A 212 -4.25 2.19 6.81
CA GLU A 212 -4.95 2.65 5.59
C GLU A 212 -6.36 3.13 5.91
N VAL A 213 -6.47 4.23 6.64
CA VAL A 213 -7.75 4.83 7.03
C VAL A 213 -7.79 6.30 6.63
N PHE A 214 -8.91 6.71 6.03
CA PHE A 214 -9.11 8.03 5.41
C PHE A 214 -9.92 8.97 6.29
N ASP A 215 -9.68 8.92 7.59
CA ASP A 215 -10.34 9.74 8.59
C ASP A 215 -9.43 9.95 9.81
N PRO A 216 -9.29 11.17 10.36
CA PRO A 216 -8.36 11.45 11.44
C PRO A 216 -8.68 10.70 12.74
N ALA A 217 -9.96 10.58 13.10
CA ALA A 217 -10.36 9.92 14.33
C ALA A 217 -10.10 8.41 14.24
N ARG A 218 -10.43 7.80 13.10
CA ARG A 218 -10.16 6.37 12.87
C ARG A 218 -8.67 6.04 12.82
N LEU A 219 -7.85 6.96 12.32
CA LEU A 219 -6.39 6.84 12.34
C LEU A 219 -5.86 6.82 13.78
N GLU A 220 -6.32 7.75 14.61
CA GLU A 220 -5.95 7.82 16.03
C GLU A 220 -6.41 6.57 16.81
N GLU A 221 -7.65 6.14 16.61
CA GLU A 221 -8.16 4.90 17.22
C GLU A 221 -7.32 3.68 16.83
N SER A 222 -6.92 3.58 15.56
CA SER A 222 -6.11 2.47 15.06
C SER A 222 -4.70 2.47 15.63
N LEU A 223 -4.09 3.65 15.78
CA LEU A 223 -2.81 3.81 16.49
C LEU A 223 -2.91 3.31 17.94
N ASN A 224 -3.99 3.65 18.64
CA ASN A 224 -4.21 3.21 20.02
C ASN A 224 -4.31 1.69 20.14
N VAL A 225 -4.99 1.03 19.19
CA VAL A 225 -5.08 -0.44 19.13
C VAL A 225 -3.69 -1.08 18.96
N LEU A 226 -2.86 -0.56 18.05
CA LEU A 226 -1.51 -1.08 17.83
C LEU A 226 -0.60 -0.85 19.05
N ALA A 227 -0.67 0.32 19.68
CA ALA A 227 0.12 0.63 20.88
C ALA A 227 -0.21 -0.32 22.05
N GLN A 228 -1.49 -0.61 22.29
CA GLN A 228 -1.93 -1.56 23.31
C GLN A 228 -1.51 -3.01 23.01
N SER A 229 -1.36 -3.36 21.74
CA SER A 229 -0.94 -4.69 21.31
C SER A 229 0.58 -4.86 21.48
N ALA A 230 1.36 -3.83 21.16
CA ALA A 230 2.81 -3.81 21.39
C ALA A 230 3.18 -3.86 22.88
N GLY A 231 2.44 -3.16 23.75
CA GLY A 231 2.63 -3.23 25.20
C GLY A 231 2.41 -4.64 25.76
N ARG A 232 1.38 -5.35 25.29
CA ARG A 232 1.09 -6.74 25.72
C ARG A 232 2.11 -7.77 25.25
N ILE A 233 2.77 -7.54 24.11
CA ILE A 233 3.86 -8.40 23.61
C ILE A 233 5.12 -8.25 24.48
N LEU A 234 5.34 -7.07 25.08
CA LEU A 234 6.49 -6.82 25.97
C LEU A 234 6.25 -7.30 27.42
N GLU A 235 5.00 -7.50 27.83
CA GLU A 235 4.64 -7.99 29.18
C GLU A 235 4.63 -9.53 29.30
N HIS A 236 4.63 -10.25 28.17
CA HIS A 236 4.70 -11.71 28.12
C HIS A 236 5.79 -12.21 27.16
N PRO A 237 7.08 -12.13 27.55
CA PRO A 237 8.18 -12.78 26.83
C PRO A 237 8.13 -14.32 26.91
#